data_AF-A0A2U0S6G9-F1
#
_entry.id   AF-A0A2U0S6G9-F1
#
_cell.length_a   1.000
_cell.length_b   1.000
_cell.length_c   1.000
_cell.angle_alpha   90.00
_cell.angle_beta   90.00
_cell.angle_gamma   90.00
#
_symmetry.space_group_name_H-M   'P 1'
#
loop_
_entity.id
_entity.type
_entity.pdbx_description
1 polymer ?
#
loop_
_entity_poly.entity_id
_entity_poly.type
_entity_poly.pdbx_seq_one_letter_code
_entity_poly.pdbx_strand_id
1 'polypeptide(L)'
;IRDEVGEDTPWHISAFHPMYKLPDLPRTPVSTIRTARKIGLEAGLKYVYEGNVLGEDGENTYCPNCKKPVIQRFGYSVKETCIKNSKCGYCGADIDGVYV
;
A
#
# COMPACT_ATOMS: atom_id res chain seq x y z
N ILE A 1 -1.55 11.23 -10.41
CA ILE A 1 -2.35 10.76 -9.23
C ILE A 1 -2.43 11.89 -8.22
N ARG A 2 -1.37 12.18 -7.46
CA ARG A 2 -1.36 13.24 -6.43
C ARG A 2 -2.02 14.56 -6.87
N ASP A 3 -1.58 15.11 -7.99
CA ASP A 3 -2.00 16.46 -8.43
C ASP A 3 -3.43 16.52 -8.99
N GLU A 4 -4.00 15.37 -9.37
CA GLU A 4 -5.31 15.29 -10.03
C GLU A 4 -6.40 14.70 -9.12
N VAL A 5 -6.03 13.78 -8.22
CA VAL A 5 -6.97 13.04 -7.36
C VAL A 5 -6.56 13.01 -5.87
N GLY A 6 -5.55 13.79 -5.48
CA GLY A 6 -5.15 13.93 -4.07
C GLY A 6 -4.02 12.99 -3.63
N GLU A 7 -3.28 13.41 -2.60
CA GLU A 7 -2.20 12.66 -1.96
C GLU A 7 -2.67 11.48 -1.11
N ASP A 8 -3.91 11.51 -0.66
CA ASP A 8 -4.61 10.51 0.14
C ASP A 8 -5.21 9.38 -0.72
N THR A 9 -5.27 9.55 -2.04
CA THR A 9 -5.73 8.49 -2.96
C THR A 9 -4.76 7.30 -2.93
N PRO A 10 -5.23 6.08 -2.57
CA PRO A 10 -4.37 4.91 -2.51
C PRO A 10 -3.99 4.41 -3.90
N TRP A 11 -2.69 4.24 -4.13
CA TRP A 11 -2.19 3.64 -5.37
C TRP A 11 -1.81 2.18 -5.16
N HIS A 12 -2.50 1.28 -5.86
CA HIS A 12 -2.21 -0.16 -5.84
C HIS A 12 -1.45 -0.55 -7.11
N ILE A 13 -0.26 -1.13 -6.94
CA ILE A 13 0.61 -1.54 -8.04
C ILE A 13 0.70 -3.06 -8.03
N SER A 14 0.02 -3.71 -8.96
CA SER A 14 -0.05 -5.18 -8.98
C SER A 14 1.02 -5.78 -9.89
N ALA A 15 1.83 -6.69 -9.35
CA ALA A 15 2.79 -7.47 -10.14
C ALA A 15 2.05 -8.34 -11.17
N PHE A 16 2.46 -8.25 -12.44
CA PHE A 16 1.94 -9.13 -13.48
C PHE A 16 2.29 -10.59 -13.16
N HIS A 17 1.32 -11.48 -13.33
CA HIS A 17 1.48 -12.91 -13.20
C HIS A 17 1.13 -13.60 -14.53
N PRO A 18 2.03 -14.41 -15.11
CA PRO A 18 1.80 -15.04 -16.42
C PRO A 18 0.65 -16.03 -16.34
N MET A 19 -0.46 -15.72 -17.02
CA MET A 19 -1.67 -16.53 -16.99
C MET A 19 -2.53 -16.29 -18.23
N TYR A 20 -3.42 -17.23 -18.51
CA TYR A 20 -4.42 -17.19 -19.59
C TYR A 20 -3.80 -16.95 -20.97
N LYS A 21 -3.97 -15.76 -21.56
CA LYS A 21 -3.50 -15.43 -22.92
C LYS A 21 -2.05 -14.93 -22.99
N LEU A 22 -1.40 -14.73 -21.85
CA LEU A 22 -0.02 -14.24 -21.75
C LEU A 22 0.86 -15.15 -20.88
N PRO A 23 0.89 -16.48 -21.11
CA PRO A 23 1.67 -17.40 -20.26
C PRO A 23 3.18 -17.28 -20.50
N ASP A 24 3.60 -16.83 -21.69
CA ASP A 24 5.01 -16.80 -22.11
C ASP A 24 5.75 -15.51 -21.72
N LEU A 25 5.04 -14.52 -21.16
CA LEU A 25 5.66 -13.29 -20.68
C LEU A 25 6.23 -13.50 -19.27
N PRO A 26 7.35 -12.88 -18.91
CA PRO A 26 7.91 -13.00 -17.57
C PRO A 26 7.02 -12.32 -16.53
N ARG A 27 7.00 -12.86 -15.29
CA ARG A 27 6.40 -12.20 -14.12
C ARG A 27 7.09 -10.84 -13.92
N THR A 28 6.35 -9.81 -13.47
CA THR A 28 6.99 -8.56 -13.04
C THR A 28 7.94 -8.84 -11.87
N PRO A 29 9.23 -8.47 -11.95
CA PRO A 29 10.15 -8.60 -10.83
C PRO A 29 9.67 -7.80 -9.62
N VAL A 30 9.84 -8.36 -8.41
CA VAL A 30 9.48 -7.67 -7.15
C VAL A 30 10.24 -6.35 -7.01
N SER A 31 11.50 -6.29 -7.46
CA SER A 31 12.30 -5.05 -7.46
C SER A 31 11.65 -3.92 -8.25
N THR A 32 10.96 -4.22 -9.36
CA THR A 32 10.22 -3.23 -10.14
C THR A 32 9.05 -2.66 -9.36
N ILE A 33 8.30 -3.51 -8.65
CA ILE A 33 7.16 -3.09 -7.81
C ILE A 33 7.66 -2.22 -6.64
N ARG A 34 8.72 -2.63 -5.96
CA ARG A 34 9.35 -1.84 -4.88
C ARG A 34 9.83 -0.48 -5.36
N THR A 35 10.42 -0.44 -6.57
CA THR A 35 10.86 0.82 -7.19
C THR A 35 9.67 1.74 -7.45
N ALA A 36 8.57 1.21 -8.01
CA ALA A 36 7.37 1.99 -8.25
C ALA A 36 6.73 2.50 -6.95
N ARG A 37 6.70 1.67 -5.88
CA ARG A 37 6.26 2.10 -4.56
C ARG A 37 7.08 3.25 -4.02
N LYS A 38 8.41 3.12 -4.08
CA LYS A 38 9.34 4.18 -3.64
C LYS A 38 9.05 5.49 -4.37
N ILE A 39 8.94 5.45 -5.70
CA ILE A 39 8.64 6.65 -6.52
C ILE A 39 7.30 7.28 -6.10
N GLY A 40 6.26 6.47 -5.88
CA GLY A 40 4.95 6.98 -5.44
C GLY A 40 5.01 7.69 -4.09
N LEU A 41 5.72 7.11 -3.13
CA LEU A 41 5.91 7.70 -1.80
C LEU A 41 6.78 8.98 -1.86
N GLU A 42 7.86 8.98 -2.64
CA GLU A 42 8.72 10.15 -2.87
C GLU A 42 7.98 11.27 -3.60
N ALA A 43 7.04 10.92 -4.48
CA ALA A 43 6.13 11.87 -5.10
C ALA A 43 5.09 12.44 -4.12
N GLY A 44 5.01 11.97 -2.87
CA GLY A 44 4.11 12.50 -1.85
C GLY A 44 2.77 11.77 -1.72
N LEU A 45 2.57 10.62 -2.38
CA LEU A 45 1.41 9.78 -2.06
C LEU A 45 1.55 9.22 -0.65
N LYS A 46 0.47 9.25 0.12
CA LYS A 46 0.43 8.74 1.49
C LYS A 46 0.41 7.21 1.53
N TYR A 47 -0.28 6.59 0.56
CA TYR A 47 -0.54 5.15 0.55
C TYR A 47 -0.20 4.56 -0.82
N VAL A 48 0.83 3.71 -0.84
CA VAL A 48 1.24 2.98 -2.04
C VAL A 48 1.47 1.52 -1.68
N TYR A 49 0.71 0.64 -2.34
CA TYR A 49 0.60 -0.77 -2.01
C TYR A 49 1.21 -1.66 -3.08
N GLU A 50 1.97 -2.67 -2.65
CA GLU A 50 2.56 -3.70 -3.50
C GLU A 50 1.57 -4.86 -3.62
N GLY A 51 0.93 -4.99 -4.77
CA GLY A 51 0.01 -6.07 -5.08
C GLY A 51 0.73 -7.29 -5.65
N ASN A 52 0.20 -8.49 -5.38
CA ASN A 52 0.81 -9.77 -5.80
C ASN A 52 2.26 -9.98 -5.30
N VAL A 53 2.61 -9.32 -4.20
CA VAL A 53 3.84 -9.51 -3.42
C VAL A 53 3.38 -9.82 -1.99
N LEU A 54 3.49 -11.08 -1.57
CA LEU A 54 2.93 -11.55 -0.30
C LEU A 54 4.00 -11.57 0.80
N GLY A 55 3.58 -11.24 2.03
CA GLY A 55 4.39 -11.39 3.22
C GLY A 55 5.52 -10.38 3.33
N GLU A 56 5.43 -9.29 2.56
CA GLU A 56 6.33 -8.16 2.64
C GLU A 56 5.60 -6.94 3.19
N ASP A 57 6.33 -5.95 3.68
CA ASP A 57 5.77 -4.74 4.26
C ASP A 57 4.91 -3.89 3.28
N GLY A 58 4.98 -4.17 1.97
CA GLY A 58 4.32 -3.42 0.91
C GLY A 58 2.80 -3.47 0.89
N GLU A 59 2.17 -4.42 1.59
CA GLU A 59 0.71 -4.58 1.69
C GLU A 59 0.11 -3.91 2.95
N ASN A 60 0.97 -3.44 3.86
CA ASN A 60 0.55 -2.80 5.10
C ASN A 60 0.14 -1.34 4.86
N THR A 61 -0.80 -0.85 5.66
CA THR A 61 -1.11 0.58 5.74
C THR A 61 -0.25 1.21 6.82
N TYR A 62 0.52 2.24 6.47
CA TYR A 62 1.34 2.99 7.41
C TYR A 62 0.74 4.36 7.68
N CYS A 63 0.90 4.85 8.91
CA CYS A 63 0.50 6.20 9.25
C CYS A 63 1.33 7.21 8.45
N PRO A 64 0.71 8.16 7.71
CA PRO A 64 1.44 9.17 6.95
C PRO A 64 2.35 10.05 7.82
N ASN A 65 1.98 10.26 9.08
CA ASN A 65 2.73 11.07 10.05
C ASN A 65 3.88 10.28 10.71
N CYS A 66 3.56 9.23 11.48
CA CYS A 66 4.57 8.54 12.29
C CYS A 66 5.21 7.30 11.63
N LYS A 67 4.80 6.94 10.40
CA LYS A 67 5.30 5.80 9.61
C LYS A 67 5.19 4.42 10.28
N LYS A 68 4.49 4.29 11.41
CA LYS A 68 4.17 2.99 12.02
C LYS A 68 3.05 2.28 11.25
N PRO A 69 3.05 0.94 11.17
CA PRO A 69 1.98 0.18 10.52
C PRO A 69 0.70 0.32 11.35
N VAL A 70 -0.35 0.90 10.78
CA VAL A 70 -1.67 1.04 11.42
C VAL A 70 -2.65 -0.04 10.98
N ILE A 71 -2.38 -0.70 9.84
CA ILE A 71 -3.06 -1.94 9.47
C ILE A 71 -2.02 -2.88 8.89
N GLN A 72 -1.82 -4.03 9.53
CA GLN A 72 -0.95 -5.09 9.05
C GLN A 72 -1.76 -6.11 8.25
N ARG A 73 -1.25 -6.52 7.10
CA ARG A 73 -1.88 -7.47 6.19
C ARG A 73 -0.96 -8.64 5.84
N PHE A 74 -1.61 -9.73 5.46
CA PHE A 74 -0.99 -10.84 4.77
C PHE A 74 -1.95 -11.32 3.66
N GLY A 75 -1.64 -10.98 2.42
CA GLY A 75 -2.57 -11.01 1.30
C GLY A 75 -3.86 -10.24 1.60
N TYR A 76 -4.99 -10.94 1.48
CA TYR A 76 -6.31 -10.35 1.73
C TYR A 76 -6.73 -10.35 3.20
N SER A 77 -5.89 -10.88 4.11
CA SER A 77 -6.21 -10.97 5.53
C SER A 77 -5.62 -9.79 6.31
N VAL A 78 -6.43 -9.14 7.15
CA VAL A 78 -5.94 -8.20 8.15
C VAL A 78 -5.46 -8.97 9.38
N LYS A 79 -4.23 -8.74 9.81
CA LYS A 79 -3.61 -9.37 10.97
C LYS A 79 -3.76 -8.53 12.23
N GLU A 80 -3.51 -7.23 12.11
CA GLU A 80 -3.57 -6.29 13.21
C GLU A 80 -4.05 -4.92 12.70
N THR A 81 -4.82 -4.22 13.53
CA THR A 81 -5.27 -2.85 13.27
C THR A 81 -4.99 -1.98 14.48
N CYS A 82 -4.25 -0.90 14.28
CA CYS A 82 -3.96 0.15 15.26
C CYS A 82 -4.56 1.48 14.80
N ILE A 83 -5.85 1.47 14.47
CA ILE A 83 -6.67 2.65 14.16
C ILE A 83 -7.78 2.73 15.20
N LYS A 84 -8.04 3.93 15.72
CA LYS A 84 -9.14 4.21 16.65
C LYS A 84 -9.85 5.47 16.20
N ASN A 85 -11.15 5.40 15.93
CA ASN A 85 -11.95 6.55 15.45
C ASN A 85 -11.31 7.26 14.25
N SER A 86 -10.89 6.49 13.24
CA SER A 86 -10.14 6.98 12.07
C SER A 86 -8.83 7.73 12.37
N LYS A 87 -8.24 7.52 13.56
CA LYS A 87 -6.94 8.09 13.96
C LYS A 87 -5.92 7.00 14.20
N CYS A 88 -4.65 7.33 13.94
CA CYS A 88 -3.51 6.48 14.25
C CYS A 88 -3.44 6.21 15.76
N GLY A 89 -3.45 4.93 16.15
CA GLY A 89 -3.36 4.53 17.55
C GLY A 89 -2.01 4.84 18.22
N TYR A 90 -0.98 5.24 17.45
CA TYR A 90 0.34 5.59 17.97
C TYR A 90 0.58 7.09 18.13
N CYS A 91 0.07 7.93 17.22
CA CYS A 91 0.37 9.37 17.20
C CYS A 91 -0.87 10.27 17.10
N GLY A 92 -2.08 9.71 16.98
CA GLY A 92 -3.33 10.47 16.92
C GLY A 92 -3.61 11.20 15.61
N ALA A 93 -2.70 11.13 14.62
CA ALA A 93 -2.94 11.70 13.29
C ALA A 93 -4.15 11.03 12.61
N ASP A 94 -4.91 11.81 11.85
CA ASP A 94 -6.00 11.29 11.03
C ASP A 94 -5.44 10.32 9.97
N ILE A 95 -6.15 9.21 9.79
CA ILE A 95 -5.88 8.24 8.73
C ILE A 95 -7.00 8.38 7.72
N ASP A 96 -6.65 8.68 6.47
CA ASP A 96 -7.61 8.88 5.40
C ASP A 96 -8.38 7.57 5.12
N GLY A 97 -9.70 7.68 4.92
CA GLY A 97 -10.63 6.55 4.85
C GLY A 97 -11.62 6.53 6.02
N VAL A 98 -12.59 5.61 5.98
CA VAL A 98 -13.62 5.47 7.02
C VAL A 98 -13.32 4.21 7.83
N TYR A 99 -12.93 4.40 9.09
CA TYR A 99 -12.71 3.33 10.06
C TYR A 99 -13.59 3.59 11.28
N VAL A 100 -14.72 2.87 11.34
CA VAL A 100 -15.68 2.84 12.45
C VAL A 100 -15.32 1.77 13.47
#